data_AF-A0A8I7B0F0-F1
#
_entry.id   AF-A0A8I7B0F0-F1
#
_cell.length_a   1.000
_cell.length_b   1.000
_cell.length_c   1.000
_cell.angle_alpha   90.00
_cell.angle_beta   90.00
_cell.angle_gamma   90.00
#
_symmetry.space_group_name_H-M   'P 1'
#
loop_
_entity.id
_entity.type
_entity.pdbx_description
1 polymer ?
#
loop_
_entity_poly.entity_id
_entity_poly.type
_entity_poly.pdbx_seq_one_letter_code
_entity_poly.pdbx_strand_id
1 'polypeptide(L)' 'MARVAARMALLILVSLVASAMSSEELHCCTDHHDWGNGLKNKGCRLPEQNVECNTWCQSDCRGGECVMHARLHFCHCYC' A
#
# COMPACT_ATOMS: atom_id res chain seq x y z
N MET A 1 -1.68 29.50 -41.05
CA MET A 1 -2.32 28.86 -39.88
C MET A 1 -1.66 27.56 -39.41
N ALA A 2 -0.46 27.17 -39.90
CA ALA A 2 0.20 25.92 -39.48
C ALA A 2 1.18 26.06 -38.29
N ARG A 3 1.60 27.28 -37.96
CA ARG A 3 2.67 27.53 -36.96
C ARG A 3 2.19 27.67 -35.52
N VAL A 4 0.88 27.80 -35.31
CA VAL A 4 0.26 27.99 -33.98
C VAL A 4 -0.16 26.66 -33.37
N ALA A 5 -0.58 25.69 -34.19
CA ALA A 5 -1.01 24.37 -33.75
C ALA A 5 0.13 23.53 -33.14
N ALA A 6 1.37 23.72 -33.62
CA ALA A 6 2.52 22.96 -33.13
C ALA A 6 2.91 23.30 -31.68
N ARG A 7 2.61 24.52 -31.20
CA ARG A 7 2.98 24.96 -29.84
C ARG A 7 2.02 24.47 -28.76
N MET A 8 0.75 24.24 -29.12
CA MET A 8 -0.26 23.74 -28.16
C MET A 8 -0.16 22.22 -27.95
N ALA A 9 0.41 21.48 -28.91
CA ALA A 9 0.68 20.05 -28.77
C ALA A 9 1.81 19.75 -27.75
N LEU A 10 2.70 20.72 -27.49
CA LEU A 10 3.84 20.57 -26.59
C LEU A 10 3.49 20.74 -25.10
N LEU A 11 2.30 21.26 -24.76
CA LEU A 11 1.90 21.51 -23.37
C LEU A 11 1.23 20.31 -22.67
N ILE A 12 0.89 19.25 -23.41
CA ILE A 12 0.15 18.09 -22.87
C ILE A 12 1.12 16.96 -22.42
N LEU A 13 2.41 17.05 -22.72
CA LEU A 13 3.36 15.94 -22.55
C LEU A 13 4.09 15.87 -21.20
N VAL A 14 3.83 16.78 -20.24
CA VAL A 14 4.64 16.87 -19.00
C VAL A 14 3.80 16.75 -17.71
N SER A 15 2.71 16.01 -17.75
CA SER A 15 1.87 15.77 -16.55
C SER A 15 1.85 14.31 -16.12
N LEU A 16 2.93 13.57 -16.39
CA LEU A 16 3.13 12.27 -15.74
C LEU A 16 3.91 12.50 -14.46
N VAL A 17 3.24 13.05 -13.44
CA VAL A 17 3.69 12.85 -12.06
C VAL A 17 3.33 11.40 -11.76
N ALA A 18 4.18 10.47 -12.23
CA ALA A 18 4.28 9.19 -11.58
C ALA A 18 4.78 9.53 -10.18
N SER A 19 3.87 9.59 -9.21
CA SER A 19 4.25 9.50 -7.81
C SER A 19 5.14 8.26 -7.75
N ALA A 20 6.44 8.48 -7.61
CA ALA A 20 7.36 7.44 -7.25
C ALA A 20 6.91 7.01 -5.87
N MET A 21 6.01 6.03 -5.88
CA MET A 21 5.77 5.06 -4.85
C MET A 21 7.09 4.84 -4.12
N SER A 22 7.24 5.55 -2.99
CA SER A 22 8.43 5.52 -2.14
C SER A 22 8.76 4.05 -1.91
N SER A 23 10.04 3.67 -1.87
CA SER A 23 10.44 2.29 -1.55
C SER A 23 9.96 1.81 -0.17
N GLU A 24 9.26 2.64 0.60
CA GLU A 24 8.48 2.32 1.80
C GLU A 24 7.11 1.66 1.49
N GLU A 25 6.72 1.63 0.22
CA GLU A 25 5.43 1.10 -0.24
C GLU A 25 5.40 -0.42 -0.44
N LEU A 26 6.53 -1.11 -0.24
CA LEU A 26 6.54 -2.58 -0.22
C LEU A 26 5.66 -3.16 0.90
N HIS A 27 5.35 -2.36 1.92
CA HIS A 27 4.57 -2.77 3.08
C HIS A 27 3.09 -2.37 3.00
N CYS A 28 2.74 -1.28 2.31
CA CYS A 28 1.35 -0.86 2.18
C CYS A 28 0.68 -1.53 0.96
N CYS A 29 -0.65 -1.49 0.91
CA CYS A 29 -1.47 -2.03 -0.19
C CYS A 29 -1.30 -3.53 -0.44
N THR A 30 -0.94 -4.31 0.57
CA THR A 30 -0.59 -5.73 0.41
C THR A 30 -0.92 -6.56 1.64
N ASP A 31 -1.03 -7.88 1.41
CA ASP A 31 -1.31 -8.88 2.44
C ASP A 31 -0.01 -9.47 2.99
N HIS A 32 0.16 -9.42 4.31
CA HIS A 32 1.31 -9.97 5.01
C HIS A 32 0.93 -11.20 5.82
N HIS A 33 1.49 -12.35 5.45
CA HIS A 33 1.31 -13.58 6.23
C HIS A 33 2.14 -13.57 7.51
N ASP A 34 3.35 -13.02 7.42
CA ASP A 34 4.27 -12.83 8.54
C ASP A 34 4.48 -11.32 8.70
N TRP A 35 4.15 -10.79 9.87
CA TRP A 35 4.15 -9.34 10.10
C TRP A 35 4.57 -8.97 11.52
N GLY A 36 4.78 -7.66 11.75
CA GLY A 36 5.37 -7.15 12.99
C GLY A 36 6.85 -7.51 13.09
N ASN A 37 7.30 -7.87 14.29
CA ASN A 37 8.68 -8.23 14.61
C ASN A 37 9.08 -9.67 14.19
N GLY A 38 8.44 -10.22 13.14
CA GLY A 38 8.87 -11.43 12.41
C GLY A 38 8.78 -12.78 13.15
N LEU A 39 8.66 -12.77 14.48
CA LEU A 39 8.61 -13.98 15.33
C LEU A 39 7.32 -14.12 16.14
N LYS A 40 6.50 -13.06 16.24
CA LYS A 40 5.32 -13.05 17.12
C LYS A 40 4.00 -13.33 16.40
N ASN A 41 3.82 -12.82 15.18
CA ASN A 41 2.50 -12.84 14.53
C ASN A 41 2.59 -13.51 13.16
N LYS A 42 2.27 -14.81 13.13
CA LYS A 42 1.92 -15.52 11.89
C LYS A 42 0.42 -15.42 11.69
N GLY A 43 0.02 -14.58 10.74
CA GLY A 43 -1.37 -14.30 10.43
C GLY A 43 -2.13 -13.56 11.54
N CYS A 44 -3.44 -13.74 11.54
CA CYS A 44 -4.43 -12.97 12.28
C CYS A 44 -5.57 -13.87 12.79
N ARG A 45 -5.27 -14.82 13.67
CA ARG A 45 -6.25 -15.79 14.18
C ARG A 45 -6.98 -15.33 15.44
N LEU A 46 -6.35 -14.48 16.24
CA LEU A 46 -6.93 -13.97 17.49
C LEU A 46 -7.48 -12.55 17.28
N PRO A 47 -8.60 -12.18 17.92
CA PRO A 47 -9.20 -10.84 17.74
C PRO A 47 -8.25 -9.69 18.10
N GLU A 48 -7.44 -9.88 19.14
CA GLU A 48 -6.43 -8.91 19.61
C GLU A 48 -5.33 -8.63 18.57
N GLN A 49 -5.08 -9.57 17.65
CA GLN A 49 -4.13 -9.37 16.55
C GLN A 49 -4.61 -8.36 15.51
N ASN A 50 -5.92 -8.03 15.46
CA ASN A 50 -6.42 -6.99 14.57
C ASN A 50 -5.94 -5.60 14.98
N VAL A 51 -5.94 -5.32 16.29
CA VAL A 51 -5.45 -4.05 16.82
C VAL A 51 -3.94 -3.94 16.61
N GLU A 52 -3.22 -5.03 16.85
CA GLU A 52 -1.78 -5.09 16.59
C GLU A 52 -1.45 -4.92 15.10
N CYS A 53 -2.20 -5.58 14.19
CA CYS A 53 -2.04 -5.45 12.74
C CYS A 53 -2.26 -4.00 12.31
N ASN A 54 -3.35 -3.38 12.77
CA ASN A 54 -3.60 -1.98 12.49
C ASN A 54 -2.47 -1.08 12.99
N THR A 55 -2.00 -1.31 14.22
CA THR A 55 -0.92 -0.51 14.84
C THR A 55 0.39 -0.67 14.08
N TRP A 56 0.70 -1.89 13.63
CA TRP A 56 1.89 -2.18 12.83
C TRP A 56 1.83 -1.47 11.48
N CYS A 57 0.70 -1.55 10.76
CA CYS A 57 0.56 -0.86 9.48
C CYS A 57 0.54 0.68 9.63
N GLN A 58 0.06 1.22 10.76
CA GLN A 58 -0.05 2.68 10.98
C GLN A 58 1.30 3.41 11.07
N SER A 59 2.43 2.71 11.17
CA SER A 59 3.75 3.37 11.12
C SER A 59 3.96 4.07 9.78
N ASP A 60 3.55 3.43 8.69
CA ASP A 60 3.90 3.83 7.32
C ASP A 60 2.68 3.86 6.36
N CYS A 61 1.53 3.30 6.78
CA CYS A 61 0.33 3.11 5.98
C CYS A 61 -0.92 3.74 6.65
N ARG A 62 -2.09 3.74 5.98
CA ARG A 62 -3.36 4.26 6.57
C ARG A 62 -3.91 3.42 7.73
N GLY A 63 -3.27 2.31 8.01
CA GLY A 63 -3.68 1.30 8.99
C GLY A 63 -3.86 -0.04 8.31
N GLY A 64 -4.47 -0.97 9.03
CA GLY A 64 -4.62 -2.32 8.55
C GLY A 64 -5.69 -3.12 9.26
N GLU A 65 -6.05 -4.23 8.64
CA GLU A 65 -7.03 -5.16 9.18
C GLU A 65 -6.60 -6.60 8.96
N CYS A 66 -7.10 -7.47 9.83
CA CYS A 66 -6.94 -8.89 9.70
C CYS A 66 -7.95 -9.45 8.69
N VAL A 67 -7.45 -10.03 7.60
CA VAL A 67 -8.27 -10.64 6.52
C VAL A 67 -8.04 -12.14 6.42
N MET A 68 -9.01 -12.84 5.82
CA MET A 68 -8.90 -14.28 5.52
C MET A 68 -9.00 -14.52 4.01
N HIS A 69 -7.96 -15.12 3.43
CA HIS A 69 -7.92 -15.56 2.04
C HIS A 69 -7.53 -17.02 1.96
N ALA A 70 -8.32 -17.83 1.24
CA ALA A 70 -8.08 -19.27 1.06
C ALA A 70 -7.80 -20.04 2.38
N ARG A 71 -8.50 -19.68 3.48
CA ARG A 71 -8.33 -20.23 4.85
C ARG A 71 -7.01 -19.88 5.54
N LEU A 72 -6.23 -18.97 4.97
CA LEU A 72 -5.05 -18.38 5.58
C LEU A 72 -5.42 -16.99 6.09
N HIS A 73 -4.78 -16.59 7.20
CA HIS A 73 -5.01 -15.30 7.82
C HIS A 73 -3.83 -14.38 7.48
N PHE A 74 -4.13 -13.16 7.09
CA PHE A 74 -3.14 -12.15 6.73
C PHE A 74 -3.45 -10.85 7.48
N CYS A 75 -2.42 -10.02 7.64
CA CYS A 75 -2.60 -8.61 7.96
C CYS A 75 -2.53 -7.82 6.65
N HIS A 76 -3.63 -7.17 6.27
CA HIS A 76 -3.67 -6.29 5.12
C HIS A 76 -3.38 -4.86 5.55
N CYS A 77 -2.37 -4.22 4.96
CA CYS A 77 -2.10 -2.80 5.20
C CYS A 77 -2.66 -1.96 4.06
N TYR A 78 -3.38 -0.89 4.38
CA TYR A 78 -4.03 -0.03 3.39
C TYR A 78 -3.13 1.09 2.89
N CYS A 79 -3.26 1.41 1.60
CA CYS A 79 -2.87 2.71 1.06
C CYS A 79 -3.75 3.84 1.62
#